data_AF-A0A3S7KGP9-F1
#
_entry.id   AF-A0A3S7KGP9-F1
#
_cell.length_a   1.000
_cell.length_b   1.000
_cell.length_c   1.000
_cell.angle_alpha   90.00
_cell.angle_beta   90.00
_cell.angle_gamma   90.00
#
_symmetry.space_group_name_H-M   'P 1'
#
loop_
_entity.id
_entity.type
_entity.pdbx_description
1 polymer ?
#
loop_
_entity_poly.entity_id
_entity_poly.type
_entity_poly.pdbx_seq_one_letter_code
_entity_poly.pdbx_strand_id
1 'polypeptide(L)'
;MKIAARGRTGWGWLLVGLLFSGTAAVGCTALGRFAIPQFAQQFAEAGQPLPVITQFFAGSYGLAWLGPPLVIAAWLAGQARLSALIGSVTLMVATPLAMFAAYLPLFKLGTLY
;
A
#
# COMPACT_ATOMS: atom_id res chain seq x y z
N MET A 1 -29.98 -23.48 3.08
CA MET A 1 -29.93 -22.11 3.65
C MET A 1 -28.81 -22.02 4.69
N LYS A 2 -27.62 -21.53 4.32
CA LYS A 2 -26.48 -21.26 5.25
C LYS A 2 -26.20 -19.76 5.37
N ILE A 3 -27.25 -18.94 5.40
CA ILE A 3 -27.16 -17.47 5.43
C ILE A 3 -27.23 -16.95 6.88
N ALA A 4 -27.75 -17.73 7.82
CA ALA A 4 -28.08 -17.26 9.18
C ALA A 4 -26.87 -16.98 10.11
N ALA A 5 -25.69 -17.58 9.87
CA ALA A 5 -24.48 -17.28 10.67
C ALA A 5 -23.65 -16.09 10.11
N ARG A 6 -24.09 -15.48 9.00
CA ARG A 6 -23.32 -14.50 8.20
C ARG A 6 -23.49 -13.04 8.66
N GLY A 7 -24.40 -12.77 9.58
CA GLY A 7 -25.02 -11.43 9.74
C GLY A 7 -24.24 -10.35 10.51
N ARG A 8 -23.20 -10.67 11.30
CA ARG A 8 -22.49 -9.64 12.10
C ARG A 8 -20.97 -9.82 12.15
N THR A 9 -20.50 -11.06 12.35
CA THR A 9 -19.07 -11.38 12.41
C THR A 9 -18.38 -11.28 11.05
N GLY A 10 -19.07 -11.66 9.96
CA GLY A 10 -18.51 -11.60 8.61
C GLY A 10 -18.25 -10.18 8.11
N TRP A 11 -19.06 -9.22 8.56
CA TRP A 11 -18.87 -7.80 8.24
C TRP A 11 -17.69 -7.18 8.98
N GLY A 12 -17.46 -7.55 10.25
CA GLY A 12 -16.30 -7.09 11.01
C GLY A 12 -14.98 -7.43 10.31
N TRP A 13 -14.84 -8.66 9.83
CA TRP A 13 -13.63 -9.07 9.10
C TRP A 13 -13.48 -8.38 7.73
N LEU A 14 -14.58 -8.12 7.03
CA LEU A 14 -14.55 -7.34 5.79
C LEU A 14 -14.05 -5.92 6.04
N LEU A 15 -14.60 -5.25 7.06
CA LEU A 15 -14.23 -3.88 7.42
C LEU A 15 -12.76 -3.80 7.81
N VAL A 16 -12.25 -4.73 8.61
CA VAL A 16 -10.82 -4.81 8.97
C VAL A 16 -9.96 -4.96 7.71
N GLY A 17 -10.32 -5.88 6.81
CA GLY A 17 -9.58 -6.09 5.57
C GLY A 17 -9.58 -4.86 4.66
N LEU A 18 -10.73 -4.19 4.53
CA LEU A 18 -10.89 -2.99 3.71
C LEU A 18 -10.16 -1.79 4.30
N LEU A 19 -10.18 -1.62 5.62
CA LEU A 19 -9.44 -0.54 6.28
C LEU A 19 -7.94 -0.72 6.03
N PHE A 20 -7.39 -1.90 6.28
CA PHE A 20 -5.95 -2.12 6.09
C PHE A 20 -5.51 -2.05 4.62
N SER A 21 -6.23 -2.71 3.71
CA SER A 21 -5.90 -2.64 2.28
C SER A 21 -6.14 -1.24 1.69
N GLY A 22 -7.19 -0.55 2.13
CA GLY A 22 -7.50 0.82 1.73
C GLY A 22 -6.45 1.81 2.22
N THR A 23 -6.07 1.76 3.50
CA THR A 23 -4.99 2.60 4.04
C THR A 23 -3.68 2.36 3.31
N ALA A 24 -3.34 1.10 3.01
CA ALA A 24 -2.16 0.76 2.22
C ALA A 24 -2.21 1.37 0.81
N ALA A 25 -3.34 1.23 0.10
CA ALA A 25 -3.52 1.75 -1.26
C ALA A 25 -3.45 3.29 -1.30
N VAL A 26 -4.15 3.95 -0.38
CA VAL A 26 -4.15 5.42 -0.27
C VAL A 26 -2.75 5.92 0.12
N GLY A 27 -2.10 5.30 1.11
CA GLY A 27 -0.75 5.68 1.53
C GLY A 27 0.28 5.52 0.41
N CYS A 28 0.26 4.39 -0.31
CA CYS A 28 1.14 4.17 -1.45
C CYS A 28 0.88 5.16 -2.58
N THR A 29 -0.39 5.48 -2.86
CA THR A 29 -0.77 6.48 -3.87
C THR A 29 -0.31 7.88 -3.46
N ALA A 30 -0.47 8.26 -2.19
CA ALA A 30 -0.04 9.56 -1.70
C ALA A 30 1.49 9.72 -1.83
N LEU A 31 2.25 8.69 -1.44
CA LEU A 31 3.70 8.70 -1.63
C LEU A 31 4.09 8.73 -3.11
N GLY A 32 3.51 7.84 -3.92
CA GLY A 32 3.81 7.73 -5.35
C GLY A 32 3.48 9.01 -6.12
N ARG A 33 2.36 9.65 -5.79
CA ARG A 33 1.84 10.80 -6.54
C ARG A 33 2.34 12.15 -6.04
N PHE A 34 2.62 12.29 -4.74
CA PHE A 34 3.01 13.58 -4.15
C PHE A 34 4.46 13.61 -3.67
N ALA A 35 4.94 12.57 -2.98
CA ALA A 35 6.29 12.58 -2.41
C ALA A 35 7.39 12.29 -3.46
N ILE A 36 7.20 11.26 -4.29
CA ILE A 36 8.22 10.84 -5.26
C ILE A 36 8.54 11.92 -6.30
N PRO A 37 7.57 12.65 -6.87
CA PRO A 37 7.90 13.72 -7.82
C PRO A 37 8.75 14.83 -7.20
N GLN A 38 8.53 15.15 -5.92
CA GLN A 38 9.34 16.14 -5.20
C GLN A 38 10.78 15.65 -5.05
N PHE A 39 10.98 14.39 -4.66
CA PHE A 39 12.33 13.81 -4.62
C PHE A 39 12.96 13.76 -6.02
N ALA A 40 12.21 13.40 -7.05
CA ALA A 40 12.72 13.37 -8.42
C ALA A 40 13.25 14.73 -8.88
N GLN A 41 12.56 15.83 -8.53
CA GLN A 41 13.02 17.19 -8.82
C GLN A 41 14.32 17.52 -8.08
N GLN A 42 14.39 17.28 -6.77
CA GLN A 42 15.59 17.57 -5.97
C GLN A 42 16.82 16.77 -6.43
N PHE A 43 16.64 15.50 -6.78
CA PHE A 43 17.72 14.67 -7.31
C PHE A 43 18.15 15.11 -8.72
N ALA A 44 17.21 15.52 -9.56
CA ALA A 44 17.53 16.07 -10.89
C ALA A 44 18.33 17.38 -10.79
N GLU A 45 17.98 18.27 -9.86
CA GLU A 45 18.75 19.49 -9.57
C GLU A 45 20.16 19.19 -9.06
N ALA A 46 20.32 18.14 -8.25
CA ALA A 46 21.61 17.66 -7.77
C ALA A 46 22.41 16.85 -8.82
N GLY A 47 21.87 16.65 -10.03
CA GLY A 47 22.49 15.84 -11.09
C GLY A 47 22.65 14.36 -10.73
N GLN A 48 21.87 13.85 -9.77
CA GLN A 48 21.94 12.48 -9.27
C GLN A 48 20.70 11.68 -9.65
N PRO A 49 20.83 10.38 -9.93
CA PRO A 49 19.66 9.53 -10.16
C PRO A 49 18.92 9.22 -8.85
N LEU A 50 17.59 9.10 -8.94
CA LEU A 50 16.74 8.67 -7.83
C LEU A 50 17.08 7.23 -7.41
N PRO A 51 17.00 6.85 -6.12
CA PRO A 51 17.26 5.47 -5.70
C PRO A 51 16.39 4.44 -6.43
N VAL A 52 16.97 3.31 -6.81
CA VAL A 52 16.31 2.24 -7.60
C VAL A 52 15.01 1.77 -6.95
N ILE A 53 14.98 1.63 -5.63
CA ILE A 53 13.79 1.21 -4.88
C ILE A 53 12.67 2.24 -5.02
N THR A 54 12.98 3.54 -4.97
CA THR A 54 12.00 4.61 -5.16
C THR A 54 11.48 4.64 -6.60
N GLN A 55 12.33 4.41 -7.60
CA GLN A 55 11.91 4.29 -9.01
C GLN A 55 10.97 3.10 -9.21
N PHE A 56 11.33 1.94 -8.67
CA PHE A 56 10.49 0.75 -8.74
C PHE A 56 9.13 0.99 -8.07
N PHE A 57 9.13 1.62 -6.89
CA PHE A 57 7.91 1.98 -6.20
C PHE A 57 7.06 2.95 -7.03
N ALA A 58 7.67 3.95 -7.68
CA ALA A 58 6.99 4.89 -8.57
C ALA A 58 6.27 4.19 -9.74
N GLY A 59 6.83 3.08 -10.25
CA GLY A 59 6.20 2.29 -11.31
C GLY A 59 5.17 1.27 -10.81
N SER A 60 5.16 0.92 -9.52
CA SER A 60 4.41 -0.22 -8.99
C SER A 60 3.42 0.12 -7.87
N TYR A 61 3.40 1.35 -7.34
CA TYR A 61 2.50 1.73 -6.23
C TYR A 61 1.01 1.52 -6.55
N GLY A 62 0.63 1.55 -7.83
CA GLY A 62 -0.73 1.26 -8.28
C GLY A 62 -1.18 -0.17 -7.96
N LEU A 63 -0.25 -1.13 -7.82
CA LEU A 63 -0.56 -2.51 -7.44
C LEU A 63 -1.18 -2.61 -6.04
N ALA A 64 -0.95 -1.62 -5.17
CA ALA A 64 -1.58 -1.58 -3.85
C ALA A 64 -3.12 -1.52 -3.95
N TRP A 65 -3.67 -1.00 -5.06
CA TRP A 65 -5.11 -1.01 -5.33
C TRP A 65 -5.69 -2.40 -5.64
N LEU A 66 -4.86 -3.43 -5.82
CA LEU A 66 -5.35 -4.82 -5.92
C LEU A 66 -5.80 -5.36 -4.56
N GLY A 67 -5.34 -4.79 -3.46
CA GLY A 67 -5.71 -5.21 -2.11
C GLY A 67 -7.22 -5.12 -1.85
N PRO A 68 -7.86 -3.94 -1.96
CA PRO A 68 -9.29 -3.80 -1.67
C PRO A 68 -10.22 -4.70 -2.53
N PRO A 69 -10.02 -4.84 -3.86
CA PRO A 69 -10.77 -5.80 -4.68
C PRO A 69 -10.60 -7.25 -4.22
N LEU A 70 -9.38 -7.68 -3.86
CA LEU A 70 -9.12 -9.02 -3.36
C LEU A 70 -9.82 -9.29 -2.02
N VAL A 71 -9.85 -8.31 -1.13
CA VAL A 71 -10.59 -8.38 0.14
C VAL A 71 -12.09 -8.58 -0.12
N ILE A 72 -12.67 -7.81 -1.04
CA ILE A 72 -14.09 -7.92 -1.40
C ILE A 72 -14.37 -9.29 -2.04
N ALA A 73 -13.52 -9.74 -2.97
CA ALA A 73 -13.67 -11.03 -3.63
C ALA A 73 -13.63 -12.20 -2.63
N ALA A 74 -12.68 -12.18 -1.69
CA ALA A 74 -12.58 -13.21 -0.65
C ALA A 74 -13.81 -13.23 0.27
N TRP A 75 -14.36 -12.05 0.59
CA TRP A 75 -15.58 -11.96 1.40
C TRP A 75 -16.82 -12.47 0.64
N LEU A 76 -16.96 -12.13 -0.65
CA LEU A 76 -18.05 -12.61 -1.51
C LEU A 76 -18.01 -14.15 -1.65
N ALA A 77 -16.80 -14.72 -1.73
CA ALA A 77 -16.57 -16.17 -1.71
C ALA A 77 -16.90 -16.85 -0.35
N GLY A 78 -17.34 -16.08 0.65
CA GLY A 78 -17.72 -16.58 1.97
C GLY A 78 -16.54 -16.74 2.95
N GLN A 79 -15.35 -16.30 2.57
CA GLN A 79 -14.11 -16.46 3.33
C GLN A 79 -13.79 -15.19 4.14
N ALA A 80 -14.65 -14.85 5.10
CA ALA A 80 -14.52 -13.61 5.88
C ALA A 80 -13.18 -13.50 6.62
N ARG A 81 -12.62 -14.58 7.18
CA ARG A 81 -11.31 -14.52 7.84
C ARG A 81 -10.17 -14.27 6.84
N LEU A 82 -10.26 -14.84 5.64
CA LEU A 82 -9.27 -14.59 4.58
C LEU A 82 -9.35 -13.15 4.09
N SER A 83 -10.53 -12.53 4.01
CA SER A 83 -10.61 -11.11 3.60
C SER A 83 -9.86 -10.20 4.56
N ALA A 84 -9.93 -10.44 5.87
CA ALA A 84 -9.13 -9.70 6.85
C ALA A 84 -7.63 -9.98 6.71
N LEU A 85 -7.24 -11.25 6.55
CA LEU A 85 -5.82 -11.63 6.36
C LEU A 85 -5.22 -10.98 5.12
N ILE A 86 -5.94 -10.97 3.99
CA ILE A 86 -5.49 -10.31 2.75
C ILE A 86 -5.24 -8.82 3.00
N GLY A 87 -6.17 -8.14 3.69
CA GLY A 87 -6.00 -6.73 4.02
C GLY A 87 -4.81 -6.46 4.93
N SER A 88 -4.64 -7.26 5.99
CA SER A 88 -3.50 -7.16 6.91
C SER A 88 -2.16 -7.42 6.21
N VAL A 89 -2.07 -8.44 5.36
CA VAL A 89 -0.85 -8.76 4.60
C VAL A 89 -0.54 -7.64 3.60
N THR A 90 -1.56 -7.10 2.93
CA THR A 90 -1.39 -5.94 2.04
C THR A 90 -0.73 -4.78 2.77
N LEU A 91 -1.22 -4.45 3.97
CA LEU A 91 -0.63 -3.38 4.79
C LEU A 91 0.79 -3.72 5.27
N MET A 92 1.02 -4.95 5.75
CA MET A 92 2.34 -5.39 6.22
C MET A 92 3.41 -5.34 5.12
N VAL A 93 3.05 -5.56 3.86
CA VAL A 93 3.99 -5.49 2.73
C VAL A 93 4.12 -4.04 2.21
N ALA A 94 3.01 -3.33 2.09
CA ALA A 94 2.99 -1.96 1.58
C ALA A 94 3.75 -0.99 2.50
N THR A 95 3.60 -1.13 3.82
CA THR A 95 4.21 -0.23 4.81
C THR A 95 5.75 -0.19 4.75
N PRO A 96 6.47 -1.32 4.82
CA PRO A 96 7.93 -1.29 4.73
C PRO A 96 8.40 -0.81 3.35
N LEU A 97 7.72 -1.20 2.26
CA LEU A 97 8.05 -0.72 0.92
C LEU A 97 7.90 0.81 0.81
N ALA A 98 6.79 1.35 1.33
CA ALA A 98 6.53 2.77 1.42
C ALA A 98 7.58 3.49 2.27
N MET A 99 7.95 2.92 3.43
CA MET A 99 9.03 3.44 4.27
C MET A 99 10.35 3.50 3.50
N PHE A 100 10.78 2.41 2.86
CA PHE A 100 12.04 2.42 2.09
C PHE A 100 11.99 3.40 0.92
N ALA A 101 10.88 3.47 0.20
CA ALA A 101 10.71 4.36 -0.94
C ALA A 101 10.86 5.85 -0.56
N ALA A 102 10.40 6.24 0.64
CA ALA A 102 10.53 7.60 1.16
C ALA A 102 11.84 7.84 1.92
N TYR A 103 12.30 6.86 2.70
CA TYR A 103 13.47 7.00 3.57
C TYR A 103 14.78 7.04 2.79
N LEU A 104 14.94 6.20 1.77
CA LEU A 104 16.17 6.16 0.95
C LEU A 104 16.51 7.49 0.27
N PRO A 105 15.57 8.18 -0.42
CA PRO A 105 15.86 9.48 -1.01
C PRO A 105 16.15 10.54 0.06
N LEU A 106 15.44 10.53 1.20
CA LEU A 106 15.75 11.44 2.31
C LEU A 106 17.16 11.24 2.86
N PHE A 107 17.58 10.00 3.09
CA PHE A 107 18.93 9.69 3.58
C PHE A 107 20.01 10.15 2.59
N LYS A 108 19.80 9.88 1.30
CA LYS A 108 20.69 10.31 0.21
C LYS A 108 20.76 11.84 0.07
N LEU A 109 19.64 12.54 0.22
CA LEU A 109 19.62 14.02 0.25
C LEU A 109 20.41 14.55 1.45
N GLY A 110 20.28 13.92 2.61
CA GLY A 110 21.07 14.27 3.80
C GLY A 110 22.58 14.06 3.66
N THR A 111 23.04 13.32 2.64
CA THR A 111 24.47 13.19 2.32
C THR A 111 24.95 14.12 1.19
N LEU A 112 24.03 14.84 0.54
CA LEU A 112 24.34 15.76 -0.56
C LEU A 112 24.55 17.21 -0.09
N TYR A 113 24.19 17.52 1.16
CA TYR A 113 24.46 18.78 1.87
C TYR A 113 25.47 18.54 2.99
#